data_AF-A0A662YAF5-F1
#
_entry.id   AF-A0A662YAF5-F1
#
_cell.length_a   1.000
_cell.length_b   1.000
_cell.length_c   1.000
_cell.angle_alpha   90.00
_cell.angle_beta   90.00
_cell.angle_gamma   90.00
#
_symmetry.space_group_name_H-M   'P 1'
#
loop_
_entity.id
_entity.type
_entity.pdbx_description
1 polymer ?
#
loop_
_entity_poly.entity_id
_entity_poly.type
_entity_poly.pdbx_seq_one_letter_code
_entity_poly.pdbx_strand_id
1 'polypeptide(L)'
;MVEHKLTKRTVEAAVEASDITFREGFMDIFALLARENVPTLIFSAGLYDVIHAVLNKEYAKTPAKTPPTNVHVVSNMMRFDEDGTVVGFDGTLIHSLNKNASALTGTEFWKQCQLEKRHNILLLGDSLGDADMATGLDFKEDEIVRIGFLNGRADEKLELYLQRFDVVLTHDASLLPVELLLHQIQL
;
A
#
# COMPACT_ATOMS: atom_id res chain seq x y z
N MET A 1 11.19 18.33 -7.54
CA MET A 1 11.90 17.14 -8.09
C MET A 1 12.45 17.41 -9.48
N VAL A 2 11.62 17.87 -10.43
CA VAL A 2 12.05 18.28 -11.78
C VAL A 2 13.09 19.42 -11.74
N GLU A 3 12.82 20.49 -10.98
CA GLU A 3 13.75 21.63 -10.85
C GLU A 3 15.12 21.23 -10.25
N HIS A 4 15.15 20.17 -9.44
CA HIS A 4 16.36 19.65 -8.82
C HIS A 4 17.06 18.58 -9.67
N LYS A 5 16.57 18.29 -10.89
CA LYS A 5 17.13 17.30 -11.83
C LYS A 5 17.40 15.95 -11.16
N LEU A 6 16.44 15.50 -10.34
CA LEU A 6 16.56 14.23 -9.65
C LEU A 6 16.58 13.09 -10.68
N THR A 7 17.47 12.11 -10.50
CA THR A 7 17.59 10.96 -11.42
C THR A 7 17.09 9.68 -10.77
N LYS A 8 16.74 8.67 -11.58
CA LYS A 8 16.36 7.35 -11.07
C LYS A 8 17.43 6.76 -10.13
N ARG A 9 18.71 6.90 -10.48
CA ARG A 9 19.83 6.46 -9.65
C ARG A 9 19.90 7.19 -8.32
N THR A 10 19.54 8.48 -8.29
CA THR A 10 19.46 9.25 -7.05
C THR A 10 18.36 8.72 -6.12
N VAL A 11 17.21 8.29 -6.67
CA VAL A 11 16.15 7.63 -5.88
C VAL A 11 16.68 6.35 -5.24
N GLU A 12 17.29 5.47 -6.05
CA GLU A 12 17.82 4.19 -5.60
C GLU A 12 18.91 4.38 -4.53
N ALA A 13 19.84 5.31 -4.74
CA ALA A 13 20.88 5.63 -3.77
C ALA A 13 20.31 6.21 -2.46
N ALA A 14 19.28 7.05 -2.54
CA ALA A 14 18.62 7.60 -1.36
C ALA A 14 17.91 6.51 -0.56
N VAL A 15 17.22 5.58 -1.23
CA VAL A 15 16.59 4.43 -0.57
C VAL A 15 17.63 3.51 0.06
N GLU A 16 18.75 3.26 -0.61
CA GLU A 16 19.84 2.45 -0.06
C GLU A 16 20.42 3.07 1.22
N ALA A 17 20.66 4.39 1.21
CA ALA A 17 21.17 5.13 2.36
C ALA A 17 20.13 5.40 3.46
N SER A 18 18.84 5.16 3.21
CA SER A 18 17.77 5.43 4.17
C SER A 18 17.58 4.30 5.20
N ASP A 19 17.11 4.68 6.38
CA ASP A 19 16.68 3.78 7.45
C ASP A 19 15.20 3.36 7.32
N ILE A 20 14.65 3.34 6.11
CA ILE A 20 13.28 2.89 5.87
C ILE A 20 13.18 1.41 6.23
N THR A 21 12.23 1.07 7.09
CA THR A 21 11.92 -0.30 7.50
C THR A 21 10.44 -0.57 7.37
N PHE A 22 10.08 -1.81 7.03
CA PHE A 22 8.70 -2.26 7.15
C PHE A 22 8.34 -2.54 8.60
N ARG A 23 7.04 -2.43 8.92
CA ARG A 23 6.51 -2.92 10.20
C ARG A 23 6.79 -4.42 10.32
N GLU A 24 7.11 -4.86 11.53
CA GLU A 24 7.22 -6.29 11.86
C GLU A 24 5.95 -7.03 11.44
N GLY A 25 6.09 -8.21 10.82
CA GLY A 25 5.01 -9.01 10.22
C GLY A 25 4.76 -8.76 8.73
N PHE A 26 5.36 -7.72 8.12
CA PHE A 26 5.16 -7.43 6.69
C PHE A 26 5.55 -8.60 5.78
N MET A 27 6.72 -9.19 6.00
CA MET A 27 7.24 -10.26 5.15
C MET A 27 6.37 -11.53 5.24
N ASP A 28 5.91 -11.87 6.44
CA ASP A 28 5.09 -13.05 6.71
C ASP A 28 3.70 -12.90 6.09
N ILE A 29 3.07 -11.73 6.24
CA ILE A 29 1.79 -11.42 5.59
C ILE A 29 1.90 -11.53 4.07
N PHE A 30 2.92 -10.91 3.46
CA PHE A 30 3.05 -10.91 2.00
C PHE A 30 3.37 -12.31 1.46
N ALA A 31 4.16 -13.11 2.19
CA ALA A 31 4.40 -14.50 1.84
C ALA A 31 3.12 -15.35 1.94
N LEU A 32 2.30 -15.13 2.98
CA LEU A 32 1.01 -15.79 3.15
C LEU A 32 0.05 -15.45 2.01
N LEU A 33 -0.16 -14.15 1.73
CA LEU A 33 -1.05 -13.69 0.66
C LEU A 33 -0.60 -14.20 -0.71
N ALA A 34 0.71 -14.26 -0.96
CA ALA A 34 1.25 -14.83 -2.20
C ALA A 34 0.96 -16.33 -2.32
N ARG A 35 1.12 -17.10 -1.23
CA ARG A 35 0.84 -18.55 -1.21
C ARG A 35 -0.62 -18.86 -1.51
N GLU A 36 -1.54 -18.05 -0.97
CA GLU A 36 -2.98 -18.21 -1.16
C GLU A 36 -3.51 -17.45 -2.40
N ASN A 37 -2.60 -16.90 -3.21
CA ASN A 37 -2.90 -16.12 -4.42
C ASN A 37 -3.92 -14.98 -4.18
N VAL A 38 -3.83 -14.30 -3.04
CA VAL A 38 -4.69 -13.16 -2.70
C VAL A 38 -4.17 -11.90 -3.39
N PRO A 39 -4.94 -11.25 -4.28
CA PRO A 39 -4.52 -10.00 -4.90
C PRO A 39 -4.27 -8.92 -3.83
N THR A 40 -3.06 -8.36 -3.81
CA THR A 40 -2.62 -7.41 -2.79
C THR A 40 -2.30 -6.08 -3.44
N LEU A 41 -2.95 -5.00 -2.98
CA LEU A 41 -2.72 -3.66 -3.51
C LEU A 41 -2.07 -2.75 -2.48
N ILE A 42 -0.93 -2.15 -2.85
CA ILE A 42 -0.34 -1.01 -2.16
C ILE A 42 -0.85 0.26 -2.86
N PHE A 43 -1.81 0.95 -2.21
CA PHE A 43 -2.41 2.17 -2.73
C PHE A 43 -1.89 3.41 -1.98
N SER A 44 -0.95 4.13 -2.61
CA SER A 44 -0.17 5.17 -1.93
C SER A 44 -0.24 6.53 -2.64
N ALA A 45 -0.41 7.59 -1.84
CA ALA A 45 -0.23 8.98 -2.29
C ALA A 45 1.26 9.38 -2.38
N GLY A 46 2.18 8.46 -2.06
CA GLY A 46 3.61 8.66 -2.18
C GLY A 46 4.12 8.54 -3.62
N LEU A 47 5.38 8.13 -3.76
CA LEU A 47 6.08 7.98 -5.03
C LEU A 47 6.22 6.49 -5.37
N TYR A 48 5.71 6.10 -6.53
CA TYR A 48 5.77 4.71 -7.02
C TYR A 48 7.20 4.17 -7.04
N ASP A 49 8.13 4.94 -7.62
CA ASP A 49 9.52 4.51 -7.79
C ASP A 49 10.26 4.31 -6.47
N VAL A 50 9.92 5.11 -5.45
CA VAL A 50 10.46 4.95 -4.09
C VAL A 50 9.92 3.67 -3.46
N ILE A 51 8.61 3.42 -3.57
CA ILE A 51 7.97 2.20 -3.05
C ILE A 51 8.62 0.97 -3.69
N HIS A 52 8.79 0.97 -5.01
CA HIS A 52 9.45 -0.13 -5.73
C HIS A 52 10.92 -0.30 -5.35
N ALA A 53 11.67 0.79 -5.18
CA ALA A 53 13.05 0.73 -4.73
C ALA A 53 13.16 0.12 -3.31
N VAL A 54 12.26 0.51 -2.38
CA VAL A 54 12.22 -0.05 -1.02
C VAL A 54 11.84 -1.52 -1.04
N LEU A 55 10.80 -1.91 -1.79
CA LEU A 55 10.42 -3.31 -1.95
C LEU A 55 11.59 -4.13 -2.51
N ASN A 56 12.24 -3.67 -3.58
CA ASN A 56 13.39 -4.38 -4.16
C ASN A 56 14.56 -4.50 -3.18
N LYS A 57 14.86 -3.44 -2.41
CA LYS A 57 15.91 -3.45 -1.38
C LYS A 57 15.64 -4.52 -0.32
N GLU A 58 14.41 -4.59 0.19
CA GLU A 58 14.05 -5.56 1.23
C GLU A 58 13.97 -7.00 0.68
N TYR A 59 13.34 -7.19 -0.49
CA TYR A 59 13.23 -8.53 -1.09
C TYR A 59 14.58 -9.08 -1.59
N ALA A 60 15.56 -8.24 -1.94
CA ALA A 60 16.90 -8.67 -2.31
C ALA A 60 17.61 -9.43 -1.17
N LYS A 61 17.25 -9.15 0.09
CA LYS A 61 17.75 -9.82 1.30
C LYS A 61 17.14 -11.21 1.50
N THR A 62 16.02 -11.51 0.83
CA THR A 62 15.29 -12.77 0.95
C THR A 62 15.74 -13.81 -0.10
N PRO A 63 15.33 -15.08 0.04
CA PRO A 63 15.52 -16.08 -1.03
C PRO A 63 14.73 -15.79 -2.30
N ALA A 64 13.58 -15.13 -2.21
CA ALA A 64 12.71 -14.82 -3.36
C ALA A 64 13.32 -13.77 -4.30
N LYS A 65 14.19 -12.88 -3.78
CA LYS A 65 14.88 -11.79 -4.49
C LYS A 65 14.02 -10.69 -5.08
N THR A 66 12.75 -10.96 -5.37
CA THR A 66 11.79 -10.00 -5.92
C THR A 66 10.46 -10.07 -5.17
N PRO A 67 9.67 -8.98 -5.15
CA PRO A 67 8.32 -9.00 -4.61
C PRO A 67 7.42 -10.04 -5.31
N PRO A 68 6.45 -10.63 -4.60
CA PRO A 68 5.48 -11.55 -5.20
C PRO A 68 4.65 -10.94 -6.33
N THR A 69 4.25 -11.74 -7.31
CA THR A 69 3.54 -11.27 -8.51
C THR A 69 2.08 -10.88 -8.25
N ASN A 70 1.49 -11.29 -7.13
CA ASN A 70 0.16 -10.88 -6.68
C ASN A 70 0.16 -9.49 -6.00
N VAL A 71 1.32 -8.83 -5.89
CA VAL A 71 1.44 -7.48 -5.33
C VAL A 71 1.38 -6.44 -6.45
N HIS A 72 0.43 -5.52 -6.32
CA HIS A 72 0.23 -4.40 -7.22
C HIS A 72 0.50 -3.10 -6.48
N VAL A 73 1.01 -2.09 -7.19
CA VAL A 73 1.27 -0.77 -6.64
C VAL A 73 0.58 0.28 -7.50
N VAL A 74 -0.27 1.09 -6.87
CA VAL A 74 -0.92 2.26 -7.48
C VAL A 74 -0.46 3.50 -6.70
N SER A 75 0.33 4.35 -7.35
CA SER A 75 0.94 5.53 -6.73
C SER A 75 1.40 6.54 -7.79
N ASN A 76 2.00 7.66 -7.38
CA ASN A 76 2.48 8.69 -8.30
C ASN A 76 3.79 8.25 -8.95
N MET A 77 3.74 7.87 -10.24
CA MET A 77 4.89 7.38 -11.00
C MET A 77 5.66 8.53 -11.64
N MET A 78 6.97 8.60 -11.37
CA MET A 78 7.83 9.59 -12.01
C MET A 78 8.07 9.22 -13.47
N ARG A 79 7.97 10.22 -14.35
CA ARG A 79 8.38 10.11 -15.74
C ARG A 79 9.83 10.56 -15.87
N PHE A 80 10.67 9.70 -16.42
CA PHE A 80 12.08 9.98 -16.67
C PHE A 80 12.34 10.20 -18.16
N ASP A 81 13.29 11.08 -18.49
CA ASP A 81 13.81 11.22 -19.85
C ASP A 81 14.89 10.16 -20.17
N GLU A 82 15.48 10.25 -21.37
CA GLU A 82 16.52 9.33 -21.86
C GLU A 82 17.78 9.34 -20.97
N ASP A 83 18.07 10.47 -20.33
CA ASP A 83 19.19 10.63 -19.39
C ASP A 83 18.85 10.13 -17.98
N GLY A 84 17.62 9.66 -17.76
CA GLY A 84 17.13 9.16 -16.48
C GLY A 84 16.79 10.26 -15.47
N THR A 85 16.56 11.49 -15.93
CA THR A 85 16.16 12.65 -15.12
C THR A 85 14.64 12.76 -15.06
N VAL A 86 14.09 13.08 -13.89
CA VAL A 86 12.64 13.26 -13.71
C VAL A 86 12.17 14.50 -14.48
N VAL A 87 11.24 14.30 -15.41
CA VAL A 87 10.61 15.35 -16.23
C VAL A 87 9.13 15.55 -15.91
N GLY A 88 8.54 14.71 -15.06
CA GLY A 88 7.15 14.86 -14.64
C GLY A 88 6.62 13.63 -13.92
N PHE A 89 5.30 13.49 -13.90
CA PHE A 89 4.57 12.35 -13.35
C PHE A 89 3.57 11.83 -14.39
N ASP A 90 3.29 10.54 -14.32
CA ASP A 90 2.30 9.89 -15.17
C ASP A 90 0.95 9.73 -14.47
N GLY A 91 -0.12 9.78 -15.26
CA GLY A 91 -1.49 9.59 -14.78
C GLY A 91 -2.04 10.77 -13.97
N THR A 92 -3.10 10.49 -13.21
CA THR A 92 -3.76 11.44 -12.33
C THR A 92 -3.04 11.46 -10.98
N LEU A 93 -2.78 12.65 -10.45
CA LEU A 93 -2.19 12.83 -9.12
C LEU A 93 -3.03 12.12 -8.05
N ILE A 94 -2.40 11.23 -7.29
CA ILE A 94 -2.99 10.59 -6.11
C ILE A 94 -2.53 11.35 -4.87
N HIS A 95 -3.49 11.81 -4.07
CA HIS A 95 -3.29 12.45 -2.78
C HIS A 95 -4.26 11.85 -1.75
N SER A 96 -4.07 12.16 -0.46
CA SER A 96 -4.83 11.52 0.63
C SER A 96 -6.35 11.71 0.61
N LEU A 97 -6.91 12.55 -0.28
CA LEU A 97 -8.35 12.82 -0.36
C LEU A 97 -9.01 12.26 -1.64
N ASN A 98 -8.23 11.70 -2.58
CA ASN A 98 -8.78 11.12 -3.81
C ASN A 98 -8.41 9.64 -3.98
N LYS A 99 -7.96 8.99 -2.89
CA LYS A 99 -7.76 7.54 -2.84
C LYS A 99 -9.11 6.83 -2.79
N ASN A 100 -9.70 6.57 -3.94
CA ASN A 100 -10.98 5.86 -4.07
C ASN A 100 -11.04 5.06 -5.38
N ALA A 101 -12.18 4.45 -5.68
CA ALA A 101 -12.38 3.63 -6.87
C ALA A 101 -12.00 4.29 -8.20
N SER A 102 -12.05 5.62 -8.32
CA SER A 102 -11.68 6.31 -9.57
C SER A 102 -10.21 6.06 -9.98
N ALA A 103 -9.33 5.83 -9.00
CA ALA A 103 -7.93 5.49 -9.24
C ALA A 103 -7.69 3.99 -9.45
N LEU A 104 -8.67 3.13 -9.14
CA LEU A 104 -8.55 1.67 -9.17
C LEU A 104 -9.25 1.01 -10.36
N THR A 105 -10.39 1.56 -10.79
CA THR A 105 -11.29 0.93 -11.78
C THR A 105 -10.63 0.63 -13.14
N GLY A 106 -9.58 1.36 -13.51
CA GLY A 106 -8.81 1.13 -14.74
C GLY A 106 -7.59 0.20 -14.60
N THR A 107 -7.27 -0.25 -13.39
CA THR A 107 -6.02 -0.97 -13.09
C THR A 107 -6.16 -2.48 -13.33
N GLU A 108 -5.04 -3.14 -13.66
CA GLU A 108 -5.01 -4.60 -13.80
C GLU A 108 -5.37 -5.32 -12.50
N PHE A 109 -5.03 -4.73 -11.35
CA PHE A 109 -5.46 -5.23 -10.04
C PHE A 109 -6.98 -5.34 -9.94
N TRP A 110 -7.71 -4.26 -10.26
CA TRP A 110 -9.17 -4.29 -10.14
C TRP A 110 -9.80 -5.26 -11.14
N LYS A 111 -9.28 -5.31 -12.37
CA LYS A 111 -9.72 -6.30 -13.38
C LYS A 111 -9.52 -7.73 -12.87
N GLN A 112 -8.38 -8.04 -12.25
CA GLN A 112 -8.12 -9.35 -11.65
C GLN A 112 -9.13 -9.66 -10.54
N CYS A 113 -9.36 -8.74 -9.61
CA CYS A 113 -10.33 -8.93 -8.53
C CYS A 113 -11.74 -9.24 -9.07
N GLN A 114 -12.16 -8.56 -10.13
CA GLN A 114 -13.45 -8.80 -10.79
C GLN A 114 -13.50 -10.18 -11.47
N LEU A 115 -12.45 -10.59 -12.17
CA LEU A 115 -12.37 -11.89 -12.84
C LEU A 115 -12.36 -13.06 -11.85
N GLU A 116 -11.62 -12.91 -10.74
CA GLU A 116 -11.51 -13.89 -9.67
C GLU A 116 -12.69 -13.87 -8.69
N LYS A 117 -13.62 -12.91 -8.83
CA LYS A 117 -14.76 -12.71 -7.92
C LYS A 117 -14.31 -12.56 -6.47
N ARG A 118 -13.27 -11.75 -6.25
CA ARG A 118 -12.80 -11.40 -4.91
C ARG A 118 -13.75 -10.34 -4.32
N HIS A 119 -14.47 -10.71 -3.26
CA HIS A 119 -15.46 -9.84 -2.62
C HIS A 119 -15.07 -9.39 -1.21
N ASN A 120 -14.31 -10.21 -0.47
CA ASN A 120 -13.88 -9.87 0.88
C ASN A 120 -12.64 -8.96 0.84
N ILE A 121 -12.68 -7.84 1.56
CA ILE A 121 -11.66 -6.79 1.57
C ILE A 121 -11.09 -6.64 2.98
N LEU A 122 -9.77 -6.73 3.09
CA LEU A 122 -9.04 -6.27 4.27
C LEU A 122 -8.33 -4.96 3.92
N LEU A 123 -8.76 -3.86 4.52
CA LEU A 123 -8.25 -2.52 4.27
C LEU A 123 -7.36 -2.08 5.43
N LEU A 124 -6.12 -1.71 5.13
CA LEU A 124 -5.16 -1.18 6.10
C LEU A 124 -4.82 0.27 5.75
N GLY A 125 -4.87 1.18 6.72
CA GLY A 125 -4.55 2.59 6.50
C GLY A 125 -4.05 3.28 7.76
N ASP A 126 -3.28 4.35 7.62
CA ASP A 126 -2.77 5.14 8.76
C ASP A 126 -3.35 6.55 8.80
N SER A 127 -4.07 6.97 7.75
CA SER A 127 -4.78 8.24 7.70
C SER A 127 -6.28 8.02 7.54
N LEU A 128 -7.08 9.00 7.97
CA LEU A 128 -8.55 8.92 7.87
C LEU A 128 -9.05 8.79 6.42
N GLY A 129 -8.30 9.33 5.45
CA GLY A 129 -8.64 9.22 4.03
C GLY A 129 -8.39 7.83 3.46
N ASP A 130 -7.58 7.00 4.11
CA ASP A 130 -7.35 5.62 3.64
C ASP A 130 -8.58 4.74 3.86
N ALA A 131 -9.47 5.08 4.80
CA ALA A 131 -10.76 4.39 4.98
C ALA A 131 -11.65 4.46 3.72
N ASP A 132 -11.38 5.41 2.81
CA ASP A 132 -12.12 5.60 1.56
C ASP A 132 -11.50 4.88 0.35
N MET A 133 -10.40 4.12 0.52
CA MET A 133 -9.73 3.45 -0.61
C MET A 133 -10.66 2.50 -1.38
N ALA A 134 -11.60 1.87 -0.69
CA ALA A 134 -12.60 1.00 -1.29
C ALA A 134 -13.86 1.76 -1.77
N THR A 135 -14.04 3.04 -1.41
CA THR A 135 -15.25 3.80 -1.73
C THR A 135 -15.47 3.88 -3.24
N GLY A 136 -16.65 3.44 -3.69
CA GLY A 136 -17.06 3.38 -5.09
C GLY A 136 -16.73 2.06 -5.79
N LEU A 137 -16.10 1.10 -5.10
CA LEU A 137 -16.03 -0.29 -5.56
C LEU A 137 -17.35 -1.01 -5.30
N ASP A 138 -17.62 -2.08 -6.04
CA ASP A 138 -18.80 -2.92 -5.85
C ASP A 138 -18.53 -3.97 -4.76
N PHE A 139 -18.84 -3.62 -3.51
CA PHE A 139 -18.75 -4.48 -2.34
C PHE A 139 -19.87 -4.13 -1.34
N LYS A 140 -20.22 -5.06 -0.45
CA LYS A 140 -21.14 -4.80 0.66
C LYS A 140 -20.37 -4.43 1.93
N GLU A 141 -20.93 -3.59 2.80
CA GLU A 141 -20.23 -3.17 4.04
C GLU A 141 -19.90 -4.34 5.00
N ASP A 142 -20.58 -5.48 4.90
CA ASP A 142 -20.23 -6.71 5.65
C ASP A 142 -19.11 -7.55 5.02
N GLU A 143 -18.62 -7.15 3.84
CA GLU A 143 -17.52 -7.79 3.10
C GLU A 143 -16.18 -7.07 3.32
N ILE A 144 -16.12 -6.02 4.15
CA ILE A 144 -14.90 -5.25 4.40
C ILE A 144 -14.56 -5.17 5.89
N VAL A 145 -13.27 -5.29 6.20
CA VAL A 145 -12.71 -4.96 7.52
C VAL A 145 -11.65 -3.88 7.36
N ARG A 146 -11.84 -2.76 8.06
CA ARG A 146 -10.95 -1.60 8.04
C ARG A 146 -10.11 -1.56 9.32
N ILE A 147 -8.79 -1.64 9.18
CA ILE A 147 -7.83 -1.55 10.27
C ILE A 147 -7.01 -0.26 10.13
N GLY A 148 -7.13 0.62 11.12
CA GLY A 148 -6.46 1.92 11.17
C GLY A 148 -5.22 1.91 12.08
N PHE A 149 -4.08 2.36 11.59
CA PHE A 149 -2.85 2.57 12.38
C PHE A 149 -2.78 4.01 12.89
N LEU A 150 -3.03 4.21 14.17
CA LEU A 150 -2.95 5.51 14.84
C LEU A 150 -1.56 5.71 15.46
N ASN A 151 -0.63 6.18 14.63
CA ASN A 151 0.80 6.28 14.97
C ASN A 151 1.13 7.38 15.99
N GLY A 152 0.27 8.38 16.16
CA GLY A 152 0.52 9.47 17.10
C GLY A 152 -0.73 10.28 17.45
N ARG A 153 -0.68 10.99 18.59
CA ARG A 153 -1.81 11.74 19.16
C ARG A 153 -3.03 10.86 19.40
N ALA A 154 -2.81 9.66 19.96
CA ALA A 154 -3.87 8.68 20.20
C ALA A 154 -5.00 9.26 21.06
N ASP A 155 -4.66 9.93 22.16
CA ASP A 155 -5.61 10.56 23.09
C ASP A 155 -6.56 11.56 22.42
N GLU A 156 -6.13 12.20 21.34
CA GLU A 156 -6.90 13.23 20.64
C GLU A 156 -7.67 12.69 19.44
N LYS A 157 -7.16 11.65 18.79
CA LYS A 157 -7.66 11.19 17.48
C LYS A 157 -8.38 9.85 17.54
N LEU A 158 -8.31 9.13 18.65
CA LEU A 158 -8.86 7.78 18.75
C LEU A 158 -10.36 7.74 18.40
N GLU A 159 -11.17 8.66 18.96
CA GLU A 159 -12.60 8.73 18.66
C GLU A 159 -12.88 8.93 17.17
N LEU A 160 -12.09 9.76 16.50
CA LEU A 160 -12.23 10.02 15.07
C LEU A 160 -11.82 8.81 14.22
N TYR A 161 -10.81 8.05 14.64
CA TYR A 161 -10.42 6.81 13.96
C TYR A 161 -11.47 5.71 14.14
N LEU A 162 -12.04 5.57 15.35
CA LEU A 162 -13.10 4.60 15.63
C LEU A 162 -14.41 4.87 14.86
N GLN A 163 -14.60 6.07 14.31
CA GLN A 163 -15.71 6.39 13.40
C GLN A 163 -15.47 5.93 11.95
N ARG A 164 -14.22 5.60 11.58
CA ARG A 164 -13.80 5.33 10.19
C ARG A 164 -13.22 3.93 10.01
N PHE A 165 -12.71 3.32 11.07
CA PHE A 165 -12.09 2.01 11.09
C PHE A 165 -12.79 1.10 12.10
N ASP A 166 -12.92 -0.18 11.74
CA ASP A 166 -13.49 -1.22 12.61
C ASP A 166 -12.54 -1.61 13.74
N VAL A 167 -11.23 -1.55 13.46
CA VAL A 167 -10.15 -1.81 14.41
C VAL A 167 -9.13 -0.67 14.36
N VAL A 168 -8.70 -0.18 15.52
CA VAL A 168 -7.66 0.86 15.60
C VAL A 168 -6.46 0.32 16.39
N LEU A 169 -5.30 0.26 15.75
CA LEU A 169 -4.03 -0.10 16.34
C LEU A 169 -3.25 1.18 16.68
N THR A 170 -3.02 1.42 17.97
CA THR A 170 -2.39 2.67 18.46
C THR A 170 -0.89 2.49 18.70
N HIS A 171 -0.18 3.62 18.87
CA HIS A 171 1.23 3.64 19.29
C HIS A 171 2.19 2.95 18.31
N ASP A 172 1.97 3.17 17.01
CA ASP A 172 2.83 2.64 15.95
C ASP A 172 3.00 1.10 16.00
N ALA A 173 1.89 0.39 16.22
CA ALA A 173 1.87 -1.06 16.35
C ALA A 173 2.45 -1.81 15.13
N SER A 174 2.96 -3.02 15.35
CA SER A 174 3.37 -3.94 14.29
C SER A 174 2.18 -4.47 13.48
N LEU A 175 2.46 -5.21 12.40
CA LEU A 175 1.45 -5.93 11.63
C LEU A 175 1.08 -7.29 12.24
N LEU A 176 1.70 -7.71 13.34
CA LEU A 176 1.42 -9.00 13.98
C LEU A 176 -0.07 -9.24 14.30
N PRO A 177 -0.87 -8.27 14.77
CA PRO A 177 -2.31 -8.48 14.96
C PRO A 177 -3.04 -8.80 13.65
N VAL A 178 -2.60 -8.21 12.54
CA VAL A 178 -3.16 -8.46 11.20
C VAL A 178 -2.73 -9.83 10.69
N GLU A 179 -1.47 -10.20 10.90
CA GLU A 179 -0.95 -11.54 10.58
C GLU A 179 -1.74 -12.64 11.32
N LEU A 180 -1.96 -12.47 12.62
CA LEU A 180 -2.76 -13.38 13.43
C LEU A 180 -4.19 -13.51 12.92
N LEU A 181 -4.81 -12.39 12.53
CA LEU A 181 -6.14 -12.39 11.91
C LEU A 181 -6.15 -13.20 10.61
N LEU A 182 -5.18 -12.98 9.72
CA LEU A 182 -5.07 -13.70 8.44
C LEU A 182 -4.88 -15.20 8.64
N HIS A 183 -4.20 -15.64 9.70
CA HIS A 183 -4.09 -17.06 10.03
C HIS A 183 -5.38 -17.70 10.53
N GLN A 184 -6.36 -16.93 11.00
CA GLN A 184 -7.67 -17.44 11.43
C GLN A 184 -8.70 -17.46 10.29
N ILE A 185 -8.47 -16.70 9.23
CA ILE A 185 -9.36 -16.63 8.07
C ILE A 185 -8.91 -17.70 7.05
N GLN A 186 -9.83 -18.49 6.52
CA GLN A 186 -9.54 -19.30 5.34
C GLN A 186 -9.43 -18.36 4.14
N LEU A 187 -8.21 -18.17 3.64
CA LEU A 187 -7.86 -17.27 2.52
C LEU A 187 -8.15 -17.90 1.16
#